data_AF-A0A0K2SGA5-F1
#
_entry.id   AF-A0A0K2SGA5-F1
#
_cell.length_a   1.000
_cell.length_b   1.000
_cell.length_c   1.000
_cell.angle_alpha   90.00
_cell.angle_beta   90.00
_cell.angle_gamma   90.00
#
_symmetry.space_group_name_H-M   'P 1'
#
loop_
_entity.id
_entity.type
_entity.pdbx_description
1 polymer ?
#
loop_
_entity_poly.entity_id
_entity_poly.type
_entity_poly.pdbx_seq_one_letter_code
_entity_poly.pdbx_strand_id
1 'polypeptide(L)'
;MEPRVERALRELSGVLAESDVVARARKAREDVQGREAARIMLRDLENLQGEILRRAGQGEQVPQELESRYRQVAEYASYNPYVRELLQAESELAQTLDEIQRELLRAAGLTPPAEEQGETPSRPEPGAPSSREGTPAEPGQAQEPQGPKVDAVRSKLWVPGQGRP
;
A
#
# COMPACT_ATOMS: atom_id res chain seq x y z
N MET A 1 -5.39 -35.41 -2.03
CA MET A 1 -6.60 -34.61 -1.72
C MET A 1 -7.74 -35.59 -1.49
N GLU A 2 -8.61 -35.37 -0.52
CA GLU A 2 -9.80 -36.22 -0.36
C GLU A 2 -10.73 -36.07 -1.58
N PRO A 3 -11.37 -37.16 -2.06
CA PRO A 3 -12.15 -37.13 -3.32
C PRO A 3 -13.37 -36.20 -3.27
N ARG A 4 -13.91 -35.92 -2.07
CA ARG A 4 -14.98 -34.94 -1.87
C ARG A 4 -14.49 -33.50 -2.05
N VAL A 5 -13.30 -33.19 -1.52
CA VAL A 5 -12.66 -31.88 -1.64
C VAL A 5 -12.28 -31.61 -3.10
N GLU A 6 -11.78 -32.61 -3.82
CA GLU A 6 -11.44 -32.49 -5.24
C GLU A 6 -12.67 -32.18 -6.11
N ARG A 7 -13.84 -32.77 -5.79
CA ARG A 7 -15.10 -32.45 -6.48
C ARG A 7 -15.54 -31.01 -6.21
N ALA A 8 -15.54 -30.59 -4.94
CA ALA A 8 -15.93 -29.23 -4.57
C ALA A 8 -15.01 -28.17 -5.21
N LEU A 9 -13.69 -28.43 -5.26
CA LEU A 9 -12.74 -27.57 -5.94
C LEU A 9 -13.02 -27.46 -7.45
N ARG A 10 -13.37 -28.58 -8.10
CA ARG A 10 -13.76 -28.56 -9.53
C ARG A 10 -15.00 -27.70 -9.77
N GLU A 11 -16.03 -27.86 -8.94
CA GLU A 11 -17.24 -27.05 -9.01
C GLU A 11 -16.93 -25.56 -8.83
N LEU A 12 -16.16 -25.20 -7.80
CA LEU A 12 -15.70 -23.83 -7.58
C LEU A 12 -14.89 -23.28 -8.75
N SER A 13 -13.99 -24.08 -9.32
CA SER A 13 -13.18 -23.66 -10.46
C SER A 13 -14.01 -23.40 -11.71
N GLY A 14 -15.09 -24.17 -11.92
CA GLY A 14 -16.04 -23.95 -13.02
C GLY A 14 -16.79 -22.63 -12.86
N VAL A 15 -17.35 -22.40 -11.67
CA VAL A 15 -18.07 -21.15 -11.36
C VAL A 15 -17.15 -19.93 -11.48
N LEU A 16 -15.92 -20.04 -10.97
CA LEU A 16 -14.96 -18.94 -11.05
C LEU A 16 -14.56 -18.66 -12.50
N ALA A 17 -14.37 -19.69 -13.34
CA ALA A 17 -14.02 -19.52 -14.74
C ALA A 17 -15.11 -18.80 -15.56
N GLU A 18 -16.38 -18.97 -15.17
CA GLU A 18 -17.54 -18.32 -15.80
C GLU A 18 -17.87 -16.94 -15.19
N SER A 19 -17.16 -16.53 -14.13
CA SER A 19 -17.41 -15.25 -13.48
C SER A 19 -17.01 -14.04 -14.33
N ASP A 20 -17.77 -12.96 -14.17
CA ASP A 20 -17.50 -11.67 -14.84
C ASP A 20 -16.12 -11.11 -14.47
N VAL A 21 -15.65 -11.35 -13.24
CA VAL A 21 -14.33 -10.89 -12.75
C VAL A 21 -13.20 -11.55 -13.55
N VAL A 22 -13.29 -12.87 -13.78
CA VAL A 22 -12.30 -13.59 -14.60
C VAL A 22 -12.41 -13.20 -16.07
N ALA A 23 -13.63 -13.04 -16.59
CA ALA A 23 -13.83 -12.61 -17.97
C ALA A 23 -13.23 -11.21 -18.23
N ARG A 24 -13.43 -10.26 -17.30
CA ARG A 24 -12.88 -8.91 -17.36
C ARG A 24 -11.36 -8.92 -17.32
N ALA A 25 -10.76 -9.64 -16.36
CA ALA A 25 -9.31 -9.74 -16.25
C ALA A 25 -8.67 -10.37 -17.51
N ARG A 26 -9.29 -11.42 -18.06
CA ARG A 26 -8.84 -12.06 -19.29
C ARG A 26 -8.88 -11.09 -20.47
N LYS A 27 -10.01 -10.40 -20.66
CA LYS A 27 -10.17 -9.43 -21.75
C LYS A 27 -9.15 -8.28 -21.63
N ALA A 28 -8.99 -7.71 -20.45
CA ALA A 28 -8.02 -6.63 -20.23
C ALA A 28 -6.58 -7.07 -20.55
N ARG A 29 -6.25 -8.33 -20.24
CA ARG A 29 -4.94 -8.93 -20.59
C ARG A 29 -4.78 -9.08 -22.11
N GLU A 30 -5.80 -9.53 -22.82
CA GLU A 30 -5.80 -9.60 -24.29
C GLU A 30 -5.65 -8.22 -24.92
N ASP A 31 -6.36 -7.21 -24.42
CA ASP A 31 -6.30 -5.83 -24.90
C ASP A 31 -4.91 -5.21 -24.73
N VAL A 32 -4.22 -5.51 -23.62
CA VAL A 32 -2.82 -5.10 -23.40
C VAL A 32 -1.88 -5.84 -24.35
N GLN A 33 -2.07 -7.14 -24.58
CA GLN A 33 -1.21 -7.91 -25.49
C GLN A 33 -1.30 -7.44 -26.94
N GLY A 34 -2.50 -7.03 -27.38
CA GLY A 34 -2.74 -6.47 -28.71
C GLY A 34 -2.05 -5.12 -28.97
N ARG A 35 -1.48 -4.48 -27.94
CA ARG A 35 -0.90 -3.14 -28.02
C ARG A 35 0.55 -3.12 -27.58
N GLU A 36 1.45 -2.85 -28.51
CA GLU A 36 2.89 -2.94 -28.28
C GLU A 36 3.38 -2.04 -27.13
N ALA A 37 2.95 -0.77 -27.09
CA ALA A 37 3.33 0.13 -26.01
C ALA A 37 2.85 -0.36 -24.64
N ALA A 38 1.60 -0.84 -24.53
CA ALA A 38 1.05 -1.34 -23.27
C ALA A 38 1.79 -2.62 -22.82
N ARG A 39 2.13 -3.51 -23.76
CA ARG A 39 2.89 -4.73 -23.50
C ARG A 39 4.29 -4.45 -22.96
N ILE A 40 4.99 -3.46 -23.53
CA ILE A 40 6.32 -3.05 -23.05
C ILE A 40 6.21 -2.51 -21.62
N MET A 41 5.27 -1.61 -21.37
CA MET A 41 5.06 -1.03 -20.03
C MET A 41 4.74 -2.10 -18.98
N LEU A 42 3.86 -3.06 -19.31
CA LEU A 42 3.52 -4.16 -18.41
C LEU A 42 4.75 -5.03 -18.10
N ARG A 43 5.52 -5.39 -19.13
CA ARG A 43 6.74 -6.20 -18.95
C ARG A 43 7.75 -5.52 -18.04
N ASP A 44 7.93 -4.20 -18.20
CA ASP A 44 8.83 -3.43 -17.35
C ASP A 44 8.38 -3.43 -15.88
N LEU A 45 7.07 -3.29 -15.65
CA LEU A 45 6.47 -3.37 -14.32
C LEU A 45 6.70 -4.75 -13.69
N GLU A 46 6.39 -5.84 -14.41
CA GLU A 46 6.55 -7.22 -13.97
C GLU A 46 8.02 -7.55 -13.64
N ASN A 47 8.96 -7.08 -14.46
CA ASN A 47 10.40 -7.27 -14.22
C ASN A 47 10.85 -6.61 -12.91
N LEU A 48 10.45 -5.35 -12.69
CA LEU A 48 10.80 -4.60 -11.48
C LEU A 48 10.16 -5.23 -10.24
N GLN A 49 8.88 -5.60 -10.31
CA GLN A 49 8.18 -6.27 -9.23
C GLN A 49 8.84 -7.61 -8.88
N GLY A 50 9.19 -8.41 -9.89
CA GLY A 50 9.89 -9.68 -9.70
C GLY A 50 11.28 -9.53 -9.10
N GLU A 51 12.01 -8.47 -9.46
CA GLU A 51 13.30 -8.16 -8.83
C GLU A 51 13.15 -7.78 -7.36
N ILE A 52 12.15 -6.95 -7.02
CA ILE A 52 11.83 -6.58 -5.64
C ILE A 52 11.47 -7.83 -4.81
N LEU A 53 10.54 -8.65 -5.31
CA LEU A 53 10.10 -9.88 -4.63
C LEU A 53 11.24 -10.88 -4.41
N ARG A 54 12.13 -11.02 -5.40
CA ARG A 54 13.31 -11.90 -5.31
C ARG A 54 14.25 -11.45 -4.19
N ARG A 55 14.61 -10.16 -4.16
CA ARG A 55 15.50 -9.60 -3.14
C ARG A 55 14.88 -9.71 -1.74
N ALA A 56 13.61 -9.35 -1.61
CA ALA A 56 12.86 -9.48 -0.36
C ALA A 56 12.81 -10.94 0.12
N GLY A 57 12.57 -11.90 -0.80
CA GLY A 57 12.57 -13.33 -0.48
C GLY A 57 13.95 -13.90 -0.10
N GLN A 58 15.04 -13.25 -0.52
CA GLN A 58 16.40 -13.57 -0.11
C GLN A 58 16.78 -12.93 1.24
N GLY A 59 15.88 -12.14 1.84
CA GLY A 59 16.15 -11.37 3.05
C GLY A 59 17.06 -10.15 2.81
N GLU A 60 17.29 -9.78 1.55
CA GLU A 60 18.06 -8.58 1.19
C GLU A 60 17.19 -7.33 1.36
N GLN A 61 17.81 -6.23 1.79
CA GLN A 61 17.13 -4.93 1.77
C GLN A 61 16.91 -4.51 0.31
N VAL A 62 15.66 -4.21 -0.03
CA VAL A 62 15.31 -3.68 -1.35
C VAL A 62 15.92 -2.28 -1.48
N PRO A 63 16.75 -1.99 -2.49
CA PRO A 63 17.34 -0.67 -2.65
C PRO A 63 16.27 0.39 -2.89
N GLN A 64 16.43 1.56 -2.29
CA GLN A 64 15.51 2.67 -2.46
C GLN A 64 15.40 3.12 -3.93
N GLU A 65 16.49 3.01 -4.72
CA GLU A 65 16.43 3.33 -6.15
C GLU A 65 15.51 2.39 -6.92
N LEU A 66 15.49 1.10 -6.54
CA LEU A 66 14.64 0.10 -7.18
C LEU A 66 13.16 0.37 -6.88
N GLU A 67 12.82 0.69 -5.63
CA GLU A 67 11.46 1.10 -5.25
C GLU A 67 11.01 2.39 -5.94
N SER A 68 11.93 3.36 -6.06
CA SER A 68 11.64 4.64 -6.72
C SER A 68 11.40 4.44 -8.21
N ARG A 69 12.19 3.57 -8.86
CA ARG A 69 12.01 3.19 -10.26
C ARG A 69 10.70 2.45 -10.49
N TYR A 70 10.36 1.50 -9.61
CA TYR A 70 9.07 0.82 -9.66
C TYR A 70 7.90 1.81 -9.56
N ARG A 71 7.95 2.74 -8.60
CA ARG A 71 6.91 3.79 -8.45
C ARG A 71 6.76 4.64 -9.71
N GLN A 72 7.87 5.09 -10.31
CA GLN A 72 7.82 5.86 -11.55
C GLN A 72 7.22 5.06 -12.70
N VAL A 73 7.64 3.81 -12.90
CA VAL A 73 7.11 2.95 -13.97
C VAL A 73 5.62 2.66 -13.76
N ALA A 74 5.21 2.40 -12.52
CA ALA A 74 3.80 2.22 -12.15
C ALA A 74 2.97 3.49 -12.42
N GLU A 75 3.50 4.66 -12.08
CA GLU A 75 2.85 5.94 -12.35
C GLU A 75 2.67 6.14 -13.87
N TYR A 76 3.73 5.92 -14.66
CA TYR A 76 3.64 6.05 -16.11
C TYR A 76 2.66 5.04 -16.73
N ALA A 77 2.68 3.80 -16.24
CA ALA A 77 1.76 2.74 -16.63
C ALA A 77 0.29 3.13 -16.36
N SER A 78 0.02 3.87 -15.27
CA SER A 78 -1.34 4.29 -14.91
C SER A 78 -1.98 5.28 -15.91
N TYR A 79 -1.17 6.04 -16.65
CA TYR A 79 -1.64 6.92 -17.72
C TYR A 79 -2.13 6.14 -18.95
N ASN A 80 -1.64 4.91 -19.15
CA ASN A 80 -2.09 4.05 -20.23
C ASN A 80 -3.43 3.40 -19.85
N PRO A 81 -4.53 3.66 -20.58
CA PRO A 81 -5.86 3.17 -20.20
C PRO A 81 -5.95 1.63 -20.20
N TYR A 82 -5.20 0.95 -21.06
CA TYR A 82 -5.20 -0.52 -21.15
C TYR A 82 -4.48 -1.15 -19.98
N VAL A 83 -3.32 -0.60 -19.61
CA VAL A 83 -2.56 -1.08 -18.46
C VAL A 83 -3.32 -0.80 -17.17
N ARG A 84 -3.92 0.39 -17.04
CA ARG A 84 -4.76 0.73 -15.90
C ARG A 84 -5.95 -0.23 -15.76
N GLU A 85 -6.66 -0.51 -16.84
CA GLU A 85 -7.79 -1.45 -16.82
C GLU A 85 -7.35 -2.86 -16.42
N LEU A 86 -6.20 -3.33 -16.94
CA LEU A 86 -5.62 -4.61 -16.54
C LEU A 86 -5.32 -4.65 -15.04
N LEU A 87 -4.60 -3.65 -14.53
CA LEU A 87 -4.24 -3.58 -13.11
C LEU A 87 -5.48 -3.55 -12.21
N GLN A 88 -6.53 -2.83 -12.61
CA GLN A 88 -7.79 -2.80 -11.86
C GLN A 88 -8.48 -4.16 -11.88
N ALA A 89 -8.61 -4.79 -13.06
CA ALA A 89 -9.27 -6.09 -13.18
C ALA A 89 -8.52 -7.20 -12.44
N GLU A 90 -7.18 -7.15 -12.43
CA GLU A 90 -6.35 -8.07 -11.65
C GLU A 90 -6.48 -7.84 -10.15
N SER A 91 -6.59 -6.59 -9.70
CA SER A 91 -6.86 -6.27 -8.29
C SER A 91 -8.22 -6.81 -7.84
N GLU A 92 -9.27 -6.62 -8.64
CA GLU A 92 -10.62 -7.15 -8.35
C GLU A 92 -10.61 -8.69 -8.28
N LEU A 93 -9.89 -9.35 -9.21
CA LEU A 93 -9.70 -10.80 -9.18
C LEU A 93 -8.95 -11.26 -7.93
N ALA A 94 -7.87 -10.57 -7.56
CA ALA A 94 -7.09 -10.89 -6.36
C ALA A 94 -7.94 -10.77 -5.09
N GLN A 95 -8.76 -9.73 -4.97
CA GLN A 95 -9.69 -9.56 -3.85
C GLN A 95 -10.69 -10.70 -3.77
N THR A 96 -11.28 -11.10 -4.90
CA THR A 96 -12.22 -12.23 -4.97
C THR A 96 -11.56 -13.53 -4.51
N LEU A 97 -10.33 -13.79 -4.95
CA LEU A 97 -9.57 -14.98 -4.55
C LEU A 97 -9.22 -14.98 -3.05
N ASP A 98 -8.85 -13.82 -2.51
CA ASP A 98 -8.54 -13.64 -1.08
C ASP A 98 -9.80 -13.83 -0.21
N GLU A 99 -10.97 -13.35 -0.65
CA GLU A 99 -12.26 -13.63 -0.01
C GLU A 99 -12.59 -15.12 -0.01
N ILE A 100 -12.41 -15.81 -1.13
CA ILE A 100 -12.59 -17.27 -1.22
C ILE A 100 -11.64 -17.98 -0.24
N GLN A 101 -10.35 -17.60 -0.22
CA GLN A 101 -9.37 -18.18 0.69
C GLN A 101 -9.76 -17.96 2.15
N ARG A 102 -10.21 -16.76 2.52
CA ARG A 102 -10.71 -16.46 3.87
C ARG A 102 -11.90 -17.31 4.26
N GLU A 103 -12.85 -17.51 3.35
CA GLU A 103 -14.02 -18.36 3.61
C GLU A 103 -13.63 -19.83 3.78
N LEU A 104 -12.69 -20.33 2.98
CA LEU A 104 -12.15 -21.68 3.13
C LEU A 104 -11.44 -21.87 4.48
N LEU A 105 -10.64 -20.89 4.91
CA LEU A 105 -9.97 -20.92 6.22
C LEU A 105 -10.97 -20.87 7.37
N ARG A 106 -12.01 -20.03 7.24
CA ARG A 106 -13.11 -19.95 8.21
C ARG A 106 -13.84 -21.28 8.34
N ALA A 107 -14.18 -21.92 7.22
CA ALA A 107 -14.83 -23.23 7.21
C ALA A 107 -13.95 -24.33 7.83
N ALA A 108 -12.63 -24.22 7.69
CA ALA A 108 -11.66 -25.10 8.34
C ALA A 108 -11.43 -24.79 9.82
N GLY A 109 -11.99 -23.70 10.36
CA GLY A 109 -11.72 -23.22 11.71
C GLY A 109 -10.30 -22.68 11.91
N LEU A 110 -9.61 -22.34 10.81
CA LEU A 110 -8.22 -21.87 10.77
C LEU A 110 -8.11 -20.36 10.55
N THR A 111 -9.14 -19.59 10.90
CA THR A 111 -9.13 -18.13 10.74
C THR A 111 -7.91 -17.57 11.47
N PRO A 112 -6.97 -16.90 10.79
CA PRO A 112 -5.94 -16.15 11.49
C PRO A 112 -6.65 -15.11 12.38
N PRO A 113 -6.14 -14.82 13.60
CA PRO A 113 -6.69 -13.72 14.38
C PRO A 113 -6.71 -12.51 13.46
N ALA A 114 -7.88 -11.90 13.29
CA ALA A 114 -7.98 -10.66 12.54
C ALA A 114 -6.93 -9.74 13.16
N GLU A 115 -5.91 -9.37 12.39
CA GLU A 115 -5.10 -8.23 12.78
C GLU A 115 -6.11 -7.11 12.87
N GLU A 116 -6.42 -6.72 14.12
CA GLU A 116 -7.21 -5.55 14.43
C GLU A 116 -6.56 -4.44 13.64
N GLN A 117 -7.22 -4.03 12.55
CA GLN A 117 -6.88 -2.84 11.81
C GLN A 117 -6.83 -1.78 12.89
N GLY A 118 -5.63 -1.34 13.24
CA GLY A 118 -5.42 -0.38 14.30
C GLY A 118 -6.31 0.80 13.99
N GLU A 119 -7.39 0.92 14.76
CA GLU A 119 -8.09 2.17 14.97
C GLU A 119 -6.98 3.14 15.36
N THR A 120 -6.57 3.95 14.40
CA THR A 120 -5.82 5.16 14.71
C THR A 120 -6.81 5.93 15.59
N PRO A 121 -6.55 6.09 16.90
CA PRO A 121 -7.43 6.92 17.70
C PRO A 121 -7.29 8.30 17.08
N SER A 122 -8.40 8.82 16.57
CA SER A 122 -8.51 10.19 16.11
C SER A 122 -7.97 11.08 17.23
N ARG A 123 -6.76 11.61 17.02
CA ARG A 123 -6.15 12.61 17.89
C ARG A 123 -7.15 13.76 18.00
N PRO A 124 -7.65 14.12 19.19
CA PRO A 124 -8.48 15.30 19.31
C PRO A 124 -7.62 16.52 18.95
N GLU A 125 -8.10 17.34 18.04
CA GLU A 125 -7.43 18.56 17.61
C GLU A 125 -7.21 19.50 18.82
N PRO A 126 -6.02 20.10 18.95
CA PRO A 126 -5.74 21.03 20.03
C PRO A 126 -6.32 22.40 19.72
N GLY A 127 -7.33 22.80 20.51
CA GLY A 127 -7.53 24.19 20.93
C GLY A 127 -7.97 25.19 19.87
N ALA A 128 -9.28 25.28 19.63
CA ALA A 128 -9.89 26.52 19.17
C ALA A 128 -9.96 27.53 20.35
N PRO A 129 -9.36 28.72 20.26
CA PRO A 129 -9.54 29.75 21.28
C PRO A 129 -10.90 30.46 21.07
N SER A 130 -11.80 30.26 22.03
CA SER A 130 -13.05 31.00 22.18
C SER A 130 -12.76 32.47 22.49
N SER A 131 -13.22 33.36 21.61
CA SER A 131 -13.25 34.80 21.77
C SER A 131 -14.00 35.22 23.05
N ARG A 132 -13.41 36.13 23.85
CA ARG A 132 -14.13 37.05 24.74
C ARG A 132 -13.42 38.40 24.72
N GLU A 133 -14.18 39.44 24.37
CA GLU A 133 -13.82 40.85 24.33
C GLU A 133 -13.64 41.48 25.73
N GLY A 134 -12.88 42.57 25.81
CA GLY A 134 -12.83 43.49 26.96
C GLY A 134 -11.60 44.41 27.01
N THR A 135 -11.69 45.60 26.41
CA THR A 135 -10.78 46.78 26.39
C THR A 135 -10.62 47.51 27.75
N PRO A 136 -9.90 48.65 27.92
CA PRO A 136 -8.55 49.10 27.47
C PRO A 136 -7.73 49.81 28.62
N ALA A 137 -6.41 50.06 28.46
CA ALA A 137 -5.68 51.23 29.03
C ALA A 137 -4.19 51.31 28.57
N GLU A 138 -3.77 52.52 28.16
CA GLU A 138 -2.43 52.97 27.71
C GLU A 138 -1.43 53.26 28.88
N PRO A 139 -0.28 53.96 28.69
CA PRO A 139 0.90 53.67 27.85
C PRO A 139 2.22 53.71 28.68
N GLY A 140 3.32 53.13 28.19
CA GLY A 140 4.64 53.50 28.72
C GLY A 140 5.81 52.55 28.46
N GLN A 141 6.83 53.14 27.84
CA GLN A 141 8.26 52.83 27.93
C GLN A 141 8.87 51.83 26.94
N ALA A 142 9.95 52.32 26.34
CA ALA A 142 10.75 51.74 25.29
C ALA A 142 11.84 50.82 25.82
N GLN A 143 12.18 49.78 25.07
CA GLN A 143 13.54 49.22 24.94
C GLN A 143 13.61 48.22 23.77
N GLU A 144 14.40 48.55 22.75
CA GLU A 144 14.94 47.58 21.77
C GLU A 144 16.06 46.72 22.41
N PRO A 145 16.71 45.80 21.70
CA PRO A 145 16.19 44.52 21.21
C PRO A 145 17.02 43.35 21.79
N GLN A 146 16.39 42.25 22.20
CA GLN A 146 17.13 41.02 22.54
C GLN A 146 16.45 39.83 21.87
N GLY A 147 17.07 39.35 20.79
CA GLY A 147 16.65 38.12 20.12
C GLY A 147 16.80 36.91 21.06
N PRO A 148 15.86 35.97 21.08
CA PRO A 148 16.05 34.72 21.79
C PRO A 148 16.75 33.70 20.90
N LYS A 149 17.88 33.26 21.45
CA LYS A 149 18.70 32.10 21.17
C LYS A 149 17.88 30.89 20.71
N VAL A 150 18.29 30.30 19.59
CA VAL A 150 17.92 28.93 19.22
C VAL A 150 18.50 27.98 20.25
N ASP A 151 17.66 27.47 21.14
CA ASP A 151 18.00 26.39 22.04
C ASP A 151 18.25 25.12 21.21
N ALA A 152 19.54 24.78 21.10
CA ALA A 152 20.00 23.52 20.58
C ALA A 152 19.58 22.38 21.53
N VAL A 153 18.42 21.78 21.28
CA VAL A 153 18.05 20.51 21.92
C VAL A 153 18.86 19.40 21.27
N ARG A 154 19.99 19.08 21.91
CA ARG A 154 20.78 17.87 21.67
C ARG A 154 19.97 16.65 22.11
N SER A 155 19.21 16.06 21.19
CA SER A 155 18.63 14.72 21.40
C SER A 155 19.67 13.67 21.05
N LYS A 156 20.32 13.15 22.10
CA LYS A 156 21.26 12.05 22.03
C LYS A 156 20.54 10.72 21.73
N LEU A 157 21.15 9.98 20.80
CA LEU A 157 21.34 8.52 20.81
C LEU A 157 20.15 7.62 20.43
N TRP A 158 20.17 7.18 19.17
CA TRP A 158 19.80 5.81 18.82
C TRP A 158 20.92 5.19 17.97
N VAL A 159 21.39 3.99 18.35
CA VAL A 159 22.48 3.26 17.67
C VAL A 159 22.04 1.81 17.45
N PRO A 160 21.90 1.35 16.20
CA PRO A 160 21.75 -0.07 15.89
C PRO A 160 23.11 -0.72 15.73
N GLY A 161 23.34 -1.82 16.44
CA GLY A 161 24.58 -2.57 16.40
C GLY A 161 25.67 -1.96 17.28
N GLN A 162 25.58 -2.19 18.60
CA GLN A 162 26.81 -2.34 19.38
C GLN A 162 27.49 -3.64 18.90
N GLY A 163 28.18 -3.54 17.77
CA GLY A 163 29.44 -4.24 17.64
C GLY A 163 30.47 -3.43 18.41
N ARG A 164 31.21 -4.09 19.28
CA ARG A 164 32.66 -3.90 19.40
C ARG A 164 33.29 -5.04 20.22
N PRO A 165 34.62 -5.16 20.16
CA PRO A 165 35.40 -6.28 19.63
C PRO A 165 35.56 -7.49 20.56
#